data_AF-A0A3P1V398-F1
#
_entry.id   AF-A0A3P1V398-F1
#
_cell.length_a   1.000
_cell.length_b   1.000
_cell.length_c   1.000
_cell.angle_alpha   90.00
_cell.angle_beta   90.00
_cell.angle_gamma   90.00
#
_symmetry.space_group_name_H-M   'P 1'
#
loop_
_entity.id
_entity.type
_entity.pdbx_description
1 polymer ?
#
loop_
_entity_poly.entity_id
_entity_poly.type
_entity_poly.pdbx_seq_one_letter_code
_entity_poly.pdbx_strand_id
1 'polypeptide(L)'
;MKKNFIIYIFIIFVLTSFSIFAEREVDFEELTYHEDTELIYVKGENEPFTGIRKDYYEDKSLKFEIPYKNGKKEGKGKEYYPSGKFKSDAFFVDDVLEGKAIGYYENGNLEYEENYKDGKLDGLVKDYFESGKIKAEINYKNGEADGPAKEYYENGQVRIQESYKNGELDGESLNFYKDGSLRSKAVYKNGELVGDIVQGEVGSVVAGDVPDTEEVSISSENKNIRDYVGIFIFCTVTIGIIIYTVFKIFTAFPKTNNLTDEQRNRIFKILMKYDEHKKELFSAYRLNGVGTGYYRVRSMIVDNEKVYIYAKMFSILYIPTPITLGYLLCYNKDRILASFSNATFKEAKKEIEESTLYL
;
A
#
# COMPACT_ATOMS: atom_id res chain seq x y z
N MET A 1 15.79 -36.57 -61.04
CA MET A 1 15.24 -36.87 -59.69
C MET A 1 15.91 -36.07 -58.55
N LYS A 2 17.24 -35.87 -58.53
CA LYS A 2 17.93 -35.17 -57.41
C LYS A 2 17.60 -33.67 -57.24
N LYS A 3 17.29 -32.94 -58.31
CA LYS A 3 17.04 -31.48 -58.25
C LYS A 3 15.74 -31.13 -57.53
N ASN A 4 14.69 -31.94 -57.70
CA ASN A 4 13.40 -31.74 -57.02
C ASN A 4 13.50 -32.15 -55.55
N PHE A 5 14.32 -33.14 -55.21
CA PHE A 5 14.53 -33.60 -53.83
C PHE A 5 15.13 -32.51 -52.92
N ILE A 6 16.09 -31.74 -53.42
CA ILE A 6 16.70 -30.61 -52.68
C ILE A 6 15.67 -29.50 -52.45
N ILE A 7 14.82 -29.23 -53.44
CA ILE A 7 13.74 -28.23 -53.33
C ILE A 7 12.72 -28.66 -52.26
N TYR A 8 12.35 -29.94 -52.21
CA TYR A 8 11.45 -30.45 -51.18
C TYR A 8 12.07 -30.39 -49.77
N ILE A 9 13.36 -30.70 -49.61
CA ILE A 9 14.07 -30.55 -48.31
C ILE A 9 14.10 -29.09 -47.88
N PHE A 10 14.35 -28.16 -48.80
CA PHE A 10 14.37 -26.73 -48.49
C PHE A 10 12.97 -26.21 -48.12
N ILE A 11 11.92 -26.65 -48.83
CA ILE A 11 10.53 -26.31 -48.50
C ILE A 11 10.14 -26.89 -47.13
N ILE A 12 10.52 -28.15 -46.83
CA ILE A 12 10.28 -28.75 -45.51
C ILE A 12 11.03 -27.99 -44.43
N PHE A 13 12.31 -27.64 -44.64
CA PHE A 13 13.11 -26.86 -43.70
C PHE A 13 12.51 -25.47 -43.44
N VAL A 14 12.06 -24.78 -44.49
CA VAL A 14 11.38 -23.49 -44.39
C VAL A 14 10.05 -23.64 -43.65
N LEU A 15 9.22 -24.63 -43.99
CA LEU A 15 7.95 -24.89 -43.32
C LEU A 15 8.16 -25.26 -41.84
N THR A 16 9.16 -26.06 -41.50
CA THR A 16 9.50 -26.38 -40.10
C THR A 16 10.10 -25.19 -39.37
N SER A 17 10.82 -24.29 -40.05
CA SER A 17 11.40 -23.08 -39.44
C SER A 17 10.35 -22.02 -39.10
N PHE A 18 9.24 -21.96 -39.85
CA PHE A 18 8.11 -21.09 -39.55
C PHE A 18 7.23 -21.62 -38.41
N SER A 19 7.29 -22.91 -38.09
CA SER A 19 6.53 -23.51 -36.97
C SER A 19 7.20 -23.33 -35.60
N ILE A 20 8.42 -22.80 -35.53
CA ILE A 20 9.25 -22.78 -34.30
C ILE A 20 9.04 -21.52 -33.43
N PHE A 21 8.27 -20.52 -33.86
CA PHE A 21 8.16 -19.25 -33.11
C PHE A 21 6.73 -18.78 -32.79
N ALA A 22 5.71 -19.59 -33.00
CA ALA A 22 4.42 -19.29 -32.39
C ALA A 22 4.50 -19.67 -30.91
N GLU A 23 4.58 -18.67 -30.04
CA GLU A 23 4.46 -18.89 -28.59
C GLU A 23 3.13 -19.59 -28.32
N ARG A 24 3.20 -20.77 -27.67
CA ARG A 24 2.04 -21.59 -27.37
C ARG A 24 1.13 -20.83 -26.41
N GLU A 25 -0.10 -20.54 -26.82
CA GLU A 25 -1.09 -19.91 -25.96
C GLU A 25 -1.94 -20.97 -25.25
N VAL A 26 -2.16 -20.81 -23.95
CA VAL A 26 -2.94 -21.74 -23.12
C VAL A 26 -3.84 -20.96 -22.18
N ASP A 27 -5.11 -21.33 -22.11
CA ASP A 27 -6.06 -20.74 -21.18
C ASP A 27 -5.72 -21.14 -19.74
N PHE A 28 -5.90 -20.23 -18.78
CA PHE A 28 -5.58 -20.46 -17.37
C PHE A 28 -6.21 -21.74 -16.81
N GLU A 29 -7.44 -22.06 -17.24
CA GLU A 29 -8.16 -23.25 -16.79
C GLU A 29 -7.45 -24.56 -17.13
N GLU A 30 -6.59 -24.58 -18.15
CA GLU A 30 -5.80 -25.74 -18.56
C GLU A 30 -4.45 -25.83 -17.82
N LEU A 31 -4.12 -24.85 -16.99
CA LEU A 31 -2.88 -24.81 -16.21
C LEU A 31 -3.09 -25.31 -14.78
N THR A 32 -2.09 -26.01 -14.26
CA THR A 32 -2.09 -26.55 -12.89
C THR A 32 -0.77 -26.20 -12.22
N TYR A 33 -0.85 -25.73 -10.97
CA TYR A 33 0.34 -25.47 -10.14
C TYR A 33 0.68 -26.73 -9.33
N HIS A 34 1.95 -27.12 -9.37
CA HIS A 34 2.44 -28.29 -8.63
C HIS A 34 3.32 -27.82 -7.47
N GLU A 35 2.79 -27.92 -6.24
CA GLU A 35 3.49 -27.49 -5.01
C GLU A 35 4.86 -28.13 -4.83
N ASP A 36 5.03 -29.42 -5.20
CA ASP A 36 6.30 -30.14 -5.04
C ASP A 36 7.46 -29.56 -5.86
N THR A 37 7.13 -28.93 -6.99
CA THR A 37 8.13 -28.35 -7.90
C THR A 37 8.11 -26.82 -7.92
N GLU A 38 7.06 -26.23 -7.35
CA GLU A 38 6.74 -24.79 -7.46
C GLU A 38 6.63 -24.30 -8.92
N LEU A 39 6.17 -25.16 -9.83
CA LEU A 39 6.07 -24.86 -11.27
C LEU A 39 4.64 -25.04 -11.80
N ILE A 40 4.36 -24.34 -12.89
CA ILE A 40 3.12 -24.47 -13.67
C ILE A 40 3.28 -25.51 -14.78
N TYR A 41 2.25 -26.34 -14.96
CA TYR A 41 2.14 -27.35 -16.01
C TYR A 41 0.81 -27.21 -16.74
N VAL A 42 0.74 -27.70 -17.97
CA VAL A 42 -0.54 -27.91 -18.65
C VAL A 42 -1.13 -29.25 -18.17
N LYS A 43 -2.43 -29.32 -17.97
CA LYS A 43 -3.13 -30.54 -17.54
C LYS A 43 -2.78 -31.72 -18.46
N GLY A 44 -2.26 -32.79 -17.87
CA GLY A 44 -1.88 -34.01 -18.59
C GLY A 44 -0.48 -33.98 -19.21
N GLU A 45 0.27 -32.89 -19.05
CA GLU A 45 1.67 -32.79 -19.47
C GLU A 45 2.61 -32.99 -18.28
N ASN A 46 3.78 -33.58 -18.54
CA ASN A 46 4.80 -33.85 -17.52
C ASN A 46 5.96 -32.84 -17.56
N GLU A 47 5.97 -31.95 -18.55
CA GLU A 47 7.01 -30.93 -18.71
C GLU A 47 6.48 -29.56 -18.23
N PRO A 48 7.31 -28.75 -17.56
CA PRO A 48 6.91 -27.42 -17.12
C PRO A 48 6.49 -26.51 -18.28
N PHE A 49 5.43 -25.74 -18.07
CA PHE A 49 4.79 -24.93 -19.10
C PHE A 49 5.72 -23.86 -19.66
N THR A 50 5.85 -23.82 -20.99
CA THR A 50 6.48 -22.71 -21.72
C THR A 50 5.50 -22.22 -22.78
N GLY A 51 5.17 -20.92 -22.74
CA GLY A 51 4.16 -20.31 -23.59
C GLY A 51 3.51 -19.09 -22.95
N ILE A 52 2.41 -18.62 -23.52
CA ILE A 52 1.61 -17.51 -22.98
C ILE A 52 0.38 -18.09 -22.29
N ARG A 53 0.23 -17.81 -21.00
CA ARG A 53 -1.04 -17.99 -20.29
C ARG A 53 -1.99 -16.86 -20.68
N LYS A 54 -3.21 -17.22 -21.09
CA LYS A 54 -4.32 -16.27 -21.25
C LYS A 54 -5.40 -16.48 -20.21
N ASP A 55 -6.00 -15.39 -19.79
CA ASP A 55 -7.14 -15.38 -18.87
C ASP A 55 -8.17 -14.40 -19.41
N TYR A 56 -9.45 -14.63 -19.15
CA TYR A 56 -10.56 -13.89 -19.75
C TYR A 56 -11.57 -13.48 -18.69
N TYR A 57 -12.31 -12.41 -18.97
CA TYR A 57 -13.48 -12.03 -18.19
C TYR A 57 -14.68 -12.95 -18.52
N GLU A 58 -15.78 -12.80 -17.77
CA GLU A 58 -17.02 -13.58 -17.99
C GLU A 58 -17.60 -13.37 -19.39
N ASP A 59 -17.42 -12.18 -19.97
CA ASP A 59 -17.83 -11.85 -21.34
C ASP A 59 -16.86 -12.35 -22.42
N LYS A 60 -15.83 -13.10 -22.01
CA LYS A 60 -14.75 -13.65 -22.85
C LYS A 60 -13.80 -12.61 -23.45
N SER A 61 -13.87 -11.36 -23.01
CA SER A 61 -12.82 -10.38 -23.32
C SER A 61 -11.51 -10.78 -22.63
N LEU A 62 -10.39 -10.55 -23.30
CA LEU A 62 -9.05 -10.87 -22.79
C LEU A 62 -8.76 -10.05 -21.53
N LYS A 63 -8.28 -10.71 -20.48
CA LYS A 63 -7.98 -10.11 -19.18
C LYS A 63 -6.50 -10.07 -18.90
N PHE A 64 -5.80 -11.19 -19.08
CA PHE A 64 -4.35 -11.30 -18.86
C PHE A 64 -3.65 -12.03 -19.99
N GLU A 65 -2.43 -11.60 -20.28
CA GLU A 65 -1.43 -12.35 -21.05
C GLU A 65 -0.15 -12.42 -20.21
N ILE A 66 0.25 -13.62 -19.81
CA ILE A 66 1.45 -13.80 -18.97
C ILE A 66 2.36 -14.81 -19.65
N PRO A 67 3.57 -14.42 -20.07
CA PRO A 67 4.54 -15.34 -20.63
C PRO A 67 5.18 -16.20 -19.54
N TYR A 68 5.35 -17.48 -19.84
CA TYR A 68 5.97 -18.49 -18.99
C TYR A 68 7.10 -19.17 -19.74
N LYS A 69 8.16 -19.51 -19.00
CA LYS A 69 9.28 -20.33 -19.44
C LYS A 69 9.60 -21.33 -18.34
N ASN A 70 9.60 -22.62 -18.69
CA ASN A 70 9.86 -23.73 -17.78
C ASN A 70 9.03 -23.67 -16.48
N GLY A 71 7.75 -23.34 -16.60
CA GLY A 71 6.79 -23.31 -15.50
C GLY A 71 6.81 -22.04 -14.64
N LYS A 72 7.70 -21.08 -14.94
CA LYS A 72 7.82 -19.78 -14.25
C LYS A 72 7.46 -18.63 -15.17
N LYS A 73 6.94 -17.53 -14.64
CA LYS A 73 6.70 -16.31 -15.42
C LYS A 73 8.03 -15.72 -15.88
N GLU A 74 8.10 -15.38 -17.17
CA GLU A 74 9.32 -14.87 -17.80
C GLU A 74 8.94 -13.93 -18.94
N GLY A 75 9.26 -12.65 -18.81
CA GLY A 75 8.97 -11.62 -19.80
C GLY A 75 7.83 -10.68 -19.42
N LYS A 76 7.28 -9.98 -20.41
CA LYS A 76 6.31 -8.89 -20.22
C LYS A 76 4.88 -9.43 -20.10
N GLY A 77 4.35 -9.47 -18.88
CA GLY A 77 2.94 -9.71 -18.61
C GLY A 77 2.08 -8.47 -18.89
N LYS A 78 0.84 -8.67 -19.33
CA LYS A 78 -0.10 -7.61 -19.69
C LYS A 78 -1.47 -7.87 -19.08
N GLU A 79 -2.16 -6.79 -18.75
CA GLU A 79 -3.56 -6.78 -18.33
C GLU A 79 -4.37 -5.86 -19.23
N TYR A 80 -5.65 -6.20 -19.43
CA TYR A 80 -6.60 -5.44 -20.21
C TYR A 80 -7.90 -5.22 -19.43
N TYR A 81 -8.62 -4.14 -19.72
CA TYR A 81 -9.97 -3.91 -19.23
C TYR A 81 -11.00 -4.78 -19.97
N PRO A 82 -12.22 -4.98 -19.44
CA PRO A 82 -13.30 -5.67 -20.15
C PRO A 82 -13.63 -5.05 -21.53
N SER A 83 -13.39 -3.75 -21.71
CA SER A 83 -13.52 -3.08 -23.01
C SER A 83 -12.47 -3.49 -24.05
N GLY A 84 -11.48 -4.30 -23.66
CA GLY A 84 -10.32 -4.68 -24.47
C GLY A 84 -9.22 -3.62 -24.50
N LYS A 85 -9.40 -2.48 -23.81
CA LYS A 85 -8.35 -1.46 -23.69
C LYS A 85 -7.22 -1.97 -22.82
N PHE A 86 -6.00 -1.61 -23.20
CA PHE A 86 -4.80 -1.92 -22.42
C PHE A 86 -4.87 -1.27 -21.03
N LYS A 87 -4.59 -2.05 -19.99
CA LYS A 87 -4.71 -1.63 -18.60
C LYS A 87 -3.34 -1.51 -17.94
N SER A 88 -2.49 -2.53 -18.04
CA SER A 88 -1.17 -2.48 -17.42
C SER A 88 -0.19 -3.46 -18.02
N ASP A 89 1.09 -3.23 -17.77
CA ASP A 89 2.13 -4.23 -17.94
C ASP A 89 3.14 -4.25 -16.80
N ALA A 90 3.74 -5.43 -16.63
CA ALA A 90 4.85 -5.65 -15.73
C ALA A 90 5.79 -6.72 -16.31
N PHE A 91 7.08 -6.63 -15.99
CA PHE A 91 8.09 -7.58 -16.47
C PHE A 91 8.47 -8.57 -15.37
N PHE A 92 8.64 -9.84 -15.74
CA PHE A 92 8.98 -10.92 -14.84
C PHE A 92 10.29 -11.58 -15.26
N VAL A 93 11.10 -11.97 -14.28
CA VAL A 93 12.27 -12.84 -14.45
C VAL A 93 12.15 -13.94 -13.40
N ASP A 94 12.02 -15.20 -13.82
CA ASP A 94 11.86 -16.36 -12.93
C ASP A 94 10.79 -16.16 -11.82
N ASP A 95 9.56 -15.77 -12.20
CA ASP A 95 8.43 -15.41 -11.31
C ASP A 95 8.54 -14.10 -10.52
N VAL A 96 9.69 -13.43 -10.58
CA VAL A 96 9.96 -12.22 -9.81
C VAL A 96 9.71 -10.98 -10.67
N LEU A 97 8.96 -10.00 -10.13
CA LEU A 97 8.76 -8.70 -10.78
C LEU A 97 10.07 -7.93 -10.86
N GLU A 98 10.37 -7.40 -12.05
CA GLU A 98 11.61 -6.68 -12.32
C GLU A 98 11.36 -5.48 -13.25
N GLY A 99 12.04 -4.38 -13.01
CA GLY A 99 11.96 -3.19 -13.85
C GLY A 99 10.65 -2.42 -13.71
N LYS A 100 10.26 -1.71 -14.77
CA LYS A 100 9.15 -0.77 -14.72
C LYS A 100 7.81 -1.48 -14.95
N ALA A 101 6.85 -1.24 -14.07
CA ALA A 101 5.44 -1.56 -14.27
C ALA A 101 4.65 -0.28 -14.54
N ILE A 102 3.74 -0.31 -15.50
CA ILE A 102 2.97 0.87 -15.90
C ILE A 102 1.51 0.48 -16.02
N GLY A 103 0.65 1.25 -15.37
CA GLY A 103 -0.80 1.14 -15.45
C GLY A 103 -1.43 2.37 -16.09
N TYR A 104 -2.59 2.16 -16.71
CA TYR A 104 -3.37 3.18 -17.39
C TYR A 104 -4.82 3.06 -16.95
N TYR A 105 -5.47 4.19 -16.74
CA TYR A 105 -6.91 4.28 -16.65
C TYR A 105 -7.56 3.89 -17.98
N GLU A 106 -8.84 3.51 -17.94
CA GLU A 106 -9.58 3.13 -19.14
C GLU A 106 -9.77 4.29 -20.14
N ASN A 107 -9.57 5.53 -19.71
CA ASN A 107 -9.52 6.69 -20.60
C ASN A 107 -8.19 6.85 -21.35
N GLY A 108 -7.17 6.02 -21.04
CA GLY A 108 -5.85 6.00 -21.66
C GLY A 108 -4.80 6.85 -20.93
N ASN A 109 -5.17 7.60 -19.89
CA ASN A 109 -4.21 8.33 -19.06
C ASN A 109 -3.44 7.36 -18.15
N LEU A 110 -2.21 7.72 -17.80
CA LEU A 110 -1.44 6.97 -16.81
C LEU A 110 -2.21 6.89 -15.49
N GLU A 111 -2.19 5.72 -14.87
CA GLU A 111 -2.71 5.47 -13.53
C GLU A 111 -1.56 5.37 -12.52
N TYR A 112 -0.52 4.62 -12.87
CA TYR A 112 0.69 4.48 -12.06
C TYR A 112 1.92 4.17 -12.91
N GLU A 113 3.08 4.52 -12.36
CA GLU A 113 4.40 4.07 -12.81
C GLU A 113 5.18 3.57 -11.59
N GLU A 114 5.49 2.29 -11.57
CA GLU A 114 6.20 1.63 -10.48
C GLU A 114 7.53 1.07 -10.98
N ASN A 115 8.53 1.02 -10.11
CA ASN A 115 9.81 0.38 -10.40
C ASN A 115 10.03 -0.76 -9.42
N TYR A 116 10.39 -1.92 -9.94
CA TYR A 116 10.64 -3.14 -9.20
C TYR A 116 12.07 -3.61 -9.35
N LYS A 117 12.59 -4.17 -8.28
CA LYS A 117 13.84 -4.92 -8.25
C LYS A 117 13.69 -6.07 -7.28
N ASP A 118 14.01 -7.28 -7.72
CA ASP A 118 13.91 -8.50 -6.91
C ASP A 118 12.50 -8.67 -6.29
N GLY A 119 11.45 -8.28 -7.03
CA GLY A 119 10.06 -8.40 -6.62
C GLY A 119 9.58 -7.33 -5.63
N LYS A 120 10.41 -6.32 -5.35
CA LYS A 120 10.11 -5.24 -4.39
C LYS A 120 10.16 -3.89 -5.08
N LEU A 121 9.39 -2.93 -4.61
CA LEU A 121 9.47 -1.55 -5.10
C LEU A 121 10.88 -0.98 -4.84
N ASP A 122 11.52 -0.47 -5.88
CA ASP A 122 12.86 0.11 -5.80
C ASP A 122 12.98 1.25 -6.83
N GLY A 123 13.14 2.47 -6.35
CA GLY A 123 13.13 3.69 -7.14
C GLY A 123 11.85 4.51 -6.97
N LEU A 124 11.63 5.43 -7.91
CA LEU A 124 10.51 6.37 -7.87
C LEU A 124 9.22 5.68 -8.31
N VAL A 125 8.19 5.75 -7.46
CA VAL A 125 6.81 5.37 -7.78
C VAL A 125 5.99 6.63 -7.98
N LYS A 126 5.15 6.63 -9.02
CA LYS A 126 4.23 7.72 -9.33
C LYS A 126 2.82 7.20 -9.46
N ASP A 127 1.89 7.89 -8.81
CA ASP A 127 0.46 7.72 -9.03
C ASP A 127 -0.09 8.95 -9.73
N TYR A 128 -1.11 8.74 -10.55
CA TYR A 128 -1.78 9.79 -11.31
C TYR A 128 -3.27 9.84 -10.99
N PHE A 129 -3.87 11.00 -11.18
CA PHE A 129 -5.32 11.14 -11.23
C PHE A 129 -5.84 10.72 -12.60
N GLU A 130 -7.13 10.41 -12.69
CA GLU A 130 -7.77 10.06 -13.97
C GLU A 130 -7.67 11.20 -14.99
N SER A 131 -7.47 12.45 -14.56
CA SER A 131 -7.19 13.59 -15.46
C SER A 131 -5.79 13.54 -16.11
N GLY A 132 -4.93 12.61 -15.72
CA GLY A 132 -3.51 12.54 -16.12
C GLY A 132 -2.57 13.43 -15.30
N LYS A 133 -3.06 14.17 -14.31
CA LYS A 133 -2.21 14.96 -13.40
C LYS A 133 -1.58 14.07 -12.35
N ILE A 134 -0.39 14.44 -11.89
CA ILE A 134 0.29 13.69 -10.85
C ILE A 134 -0.46 13.77 -9.53
N LYS A 135 -0.63 12.61 -8.89
CA LYS A 135 -1.33 12.45 -7.62
C LYS A 135 -0.35 12.22 -6.48
N ALA A 136 0.65 11.37 -6.69
CA ALA A 136 1.69 11.11 -5.72
C ALA A 136 3.02 10.74 -6.37
N GLU A 137 4.11 11.02 -5.66
CA GLU A 137 5.47 10.62 -6.01
C GLU A 137 6.16 10.15 -4.73
N ILE A 138 6.63 8.91 -4.69
CA ILE A 138 7.26 8.32 -3.49
C ILE A 138 8.48 7.53 -3.92
N ASN A 139 9.63 7.77 -3.27
CA ASN A 139 10.81 6.95 -3.50
C ASN A 139 10.80 5.71 -2.59
N TYR A 140 11.11 4.56 -3.17
CA TYR A 140 11.23 3.29 -2.49
C TYR A 140 12.64 2.72 -2.62
N LYS A 141 13.02 1.92 -1.64
CA LYS A 141 14.23 1.11 -1.65
C LYS A 141 13.94 -0.22 -0.98
N ASN A 142 14.19 -1.33 -1.68
CA ASN A 142 13.91 -2.68 -1.16
C ASN A 142 12.49 -2.87 -0.60
N GLY A 143 11.48 -2.23 -1.19
CA GLY A 143 10.07 -2.34 -0.81
C GLY A 143 9.63 -1.39 0.31
N GLU A 144 10.52 -0.57 0.85
CA GLU A 144 10.22 0.42 1.88
C GLU A 144 10.37 1.83 1.34
N ALA A 145 9.51 2.76 1.77
CA ALA A 145 9.67 4.16 1.39
C ALA A 145 10.99 4.71 1.94
N ASP A 146 11.82 5.28 1.07
CA ASP A 146 13.14 5.81 1.41
C ASP A 146 13.46 7.01 0.50
N GLY A 147 13.56 8.19 1.10
CA GLY A 147 13.72 9.46 0.41
C GLY A 147 12.44 10.30 0.36
N PRO A 148 12.38 11.28 -0.56
CA PRO A 148 11.29 12.24 -0.60
C PRO A 148 9.99 11.61 -1.10
N ALA A 149 8.89 12.08 -0.53
CA ALA A 149 7.52 11.75 -0.91
C ALA A 149 6.69 13.03 -1.06
N LYS A 150 5.85 13.09 -2.09
CA LYS A 150 4.91 14.19 -2.32
C LYS A 150 3.56 13.64 -2.72
N GLU A 151 2.52 14.31 -2.26
CA GLU A 151 1.15 14.11 -2.74
C GLU A 151 0.57 15.44 -3.17
N TYR A 152 -0.26 15.41 -4.21
CA TYR A 152 -0.80 16.59 -4.86
C TYR A 152 -2.33 16.58 -4.81
N TYR A 153 -2.92 17.76 -4.87
CA TYR A 153 -4.33 17.93 -5.20
C TYR A 153 -4.52 17.89 -6.72
N GLU A 154 -5.75 17.62 -7.18
CA GLU A 154 -6.14 17.63 -8.60
C GLU A 154 -5.85 18.97 -9.32
N ASN A 155 -5.75 20.07 -8.58
CA ASN A 155 -5.36 21.37 -9.16
C ASN A 155 -3.84 21.52 -9.36
N GLY A 156 -3.05 20.48 -9.04
CA GLY A 156 -1.59 20.47 -9.15
C GLY A 156 -0.85 21.00 -7.93
N GLN A 157 -1.55 21.59 -6.94
CA GLN A 157 -0.91 22.09 -5.73
C GLN A 157 -0.47 20.95 -4.83
N VAL A 158 0.69 21.09 -4.19
CA VAL A 158 1.18 20.12 -3.20
C VAL A 158 0.18 20.05 -2.05
N ARG A 159 -0.18 18.83 -1.67
CA ARG A 159 -1.03 18.51 -0.52
C ARG A 159 -0.18 18.09 0.68
N ILE A 160 0.79 17.21 0.44
CA ILE A 160 1.72 16.68 1.44
C ILE A 160 3.12 16.65 0.84
N GLN A 161 4.11 17.04 1.63
CA GLN A 161 5.52 16.81 1.33
C GLN A 161 6.21 16.23 2.56
N GLU A 162 6.83 15.07 2.37
CA GLU A 162 7.42 14.27 3.44
C GLU A 162 8.76 13.67 3.00
N SER A 163 9.50 13.13 3.97
CA SER A 163 10.72 12.36 3.74
C SER A 163 10.67 11.11 4.58
N TYR A 164 11.05 9.99 3.97
CA TYR A 164 11.06 8.68 4.59
C TYR A 164 12.47 8.11 4.68
N LYS A 165 12.67 7.22 5.65
CA LYS A 165 13.86 6.39 5.76
C LYS A 165 13.45 5.04 6.31
N ASN A 166 13.77 3.96 5.59
CA ASN A 166 13.38 2.58 5.95
C ASN A 166 11.88 2.46 6.30
N GLY A 167 11.02 3.07 5.49
CA GLY A 167 9.56 3.02 5.64
C GLY A 167 8.98 3.92 6.75
N GLU A 168 9.81 4.68 7.47
CA GLU A 168 9.37 5.58 8.53
C GLU A 168 9.60 7.05 8.17
N LEU A 169 8.74 7.95 8.64
CA LEU A 169 8.96 9.40 8.47
C LEU A 169 10.26 9.81 9.18
N ASP A 170 11.16 10.45 8.44
CA ASP A 170 12.43 10.98 8.93
C ASP A 170 12.72 12.30 8.20
N GLY A 171 12.46 13.41 8.90
CA GLY A 171 12.53 14.77 8.37
C GLY A 171 11.23 15.55 8.56
N GLU A 172 11.07 16.60 7.76
CA GLU A 172 9.88 17.47 7.82
C GLU A 172 8.68 16.82 7.12
N SER A 173 7.51 16.89 7.75
CA SER A 173 6.20 16.67 7.14
C SER A 173 5.49 18.01 7.02
N LEU A 174 5.26 18.42 5.78
CA LEU A 174 4.56 19.65 5.42
C LEU A 174 3.21 19.27 4.82
N ASN A 175 2.15 19.85 5.34
CA ASN A 175 0.80 19.68 4.84
C ASN A 175 0.28 21.05 4.40
N PHE A 176 -0.44 21.08 3.29
CA PHE A 176 -0.91 22.31 2.66
C PHE A 176 -2.42 22.24 2.39
N TYR A 177 -3.05 23.40 2.23
CA TYR A 177 -4.41 23.53 1.73
C TYR A 177 -4.42 23.54 0.19
N LYS A 178 -5.62 23.44 -0.41
CA LYS A 178 -5.79 23.46 -1.87
C LYS A 178 -5.31 24.76 -2.54
N ASP A 179 -5.25 25.86 -1.80
CA ASP A 179 -4.74 27.15 -2.27
C ASP A 179 -3.21 27.26 -2.16
N GLY A 180 -2.53 26.20 -1.70
CA GLY A 180 -1.08 26.16 -1.51
C GLY A 180 -0.61 26.75 -0.18
N SER A 181 -1.50 27.29 0.66
CA SER A 181 -1.11 27.82 1.96
C SER A 181 -0.70 26.69 2.92
N LEU A 182 0.37 26.92 3.70
CA LEU A 182 0.84 25.95 4.68
C LEU A 182 -0.27 25.70 5.71
N ARG A 183 -0.67 24.45 5.86
CA ARG A 183 -1.64 24.01 6.87
C ARG A 183 -0.96 23.59 8.15
N SER A 184 0.08 22.78 8.05
CA SER A 184 0.85 22.37 9.22
C SER A 184 2.24 21.87 8.85
N LYS A 185 3.17 22.06 9.77
CA LYS A 185 4.53 21.52 9.74
C LYS A 185 4.80 20.70 10.99
N ALA A 186 5.43 19.55 10.80
CA ALA A 186 5.89 18.66 11.85
C ALA A 186 7.28 18.12 11.48
N VAL A 187 8.09 17.75 12.46
CA VAL A 187 9.40 17.12 12.24
C VAL A 187 9.38 15.73 12.83
N TYR A 188 9.83 14.74 12.09
CA TYR A 188 9.87 13.35 12.50
C TYR A 188 11.28 12.80 12.54
N LYS A 189 11.53 11.87 13.46
CA LYS A 189 12.73 11.04 13.49
C LYS A 189 12.34 9.59 13.77
N ASN A 190 12.69 8.68 12.87
CA ASN A 190 12.33 7.25 12.96
C ASN A 190 10.82 7.06 13.26
N GLY A 191 9.98 7.77 12.51
CA GLY A 191 8.51 7.71 12.64
C GLY A 191 7.94 8.41 13.88
N GLU A 192 8.78 9.04 14.70
CA GLU A 192 8.36 9.76 15.90
C GLU A 192 8.37 11.26 15.69
N LEU A 193 7.30 11.94 16.11
CA LEU A 193 7.27 13.40 16.12
C LEU A 193 8.34 13.92 17.10
N VAL A 194 9.22 14.78 16.60
CA VAL A 194 10.23 15.51 17.35
C VAL A 194 9.81 16.99 17.38
N GLY A 195 9.29 17.43 18.52
CA GLY A 195 8.80 18.79 18.71
C GLY A 195 7.29 18.93 18.56
N ASP A 196 6.83 20.17 18.44
CA ASP A 196 5.41 20.50 18.30
C ASP A 196 4.98 20.58 16.83
N ILE A 197 3.70 20.31 16.60
CA ILE A 197 3.08 20.57 15.30
C ILE A 197 2.81 22.07 15.21
N VAL A 198 3.46 22.72 14.25
CA VAL A 198 3.20 24.13 13.94
C VAL A 198 2.04 24.17 12.95
N GLN A 199 0.89 24.71 13.37
CA GLN A 199 -0.21 25.00 12.44
C GLN A 199 0.15 26.26 11.65
N GLY A 200 -0.06 26.25 10.34
CA GLY A 200 0.18 27.42 9.51
C GLY A 200 -0.93 28.46 9.69
N GLU A 201 -0.54 29.73 9.77
CA GLU A 201 -1.50 30.83 9.70
C GLU A 201 -1.98 31.00 8.25
N VAL A 202 -3.28 31.19 8.08
CA VAL A 202 -3.93 31.43 6.78
C VAL A 202 -3.17 32.57 6.06
N GLY A 203 -2.55 32.27 4.92
CA GLY A 203 -1.77 33.23 4.13
C GLY A 203 -0.26 32.98 4.05
N SER A 204 0.27 31.93 4.71
CA SER A 204 1.67 31.54 4.59
C SER A 204 1.90 30.79 3.25
N VAL A 205 2.24 31.52 2.18
CA VAL A 205 2.59 30.92 0.88
C VAL A 205 4.05 30.47 0.90
N VAL A 206 4.29 29.17 0.72
CA VAL A 206 5.64 28.65 0.43
C VAL A 206 5.72 28.44 -1.08
N ALA A 207 6.53 29.25 -1.75
CA ALA A 207 6.71 29.16 -3.20
C ALA A 207 7.37 27.83 -3.57
N GLY A 208 6.67 27.02 -4.37
CA GLY A 208 7.22 25.91 -5.14
C GLY A 208 6.99 26.22 -6.62
N ASP A 209 8.05 26.15 -7.42
CA ASP A 209 8.07 26.49 -8.84
C ASP A 209 6.96 25.76 -9.62
N VAL A 210 6.10 26.54 -10.29
CA VAL A 210 5.05 26.06 -11.18
C VAL A 210 5.61 26.04 -12.60
N PRO A 211 5.57 24.92 -13.35
CA PRO A 211 5.69 24.97 -14.79
C PRO A 211 4.36 25.44 -15.37
N ASP A 212 4.42 26.54 -16.14
CA ASP A 212 3.30 27.15 -16.84
C ASP A 212 2.45 26.13 -17.62
N THR A 213 1.13 26.16 -17.45
CA THR A 213 0.20 25.63 -18.45
C THR A 213 -1.08 26.45 -18.51
N GLU A 214 -1.48 26.73 -19.76
CA GLU A 214 -2.54 27.64 -20.19
C GLU A 214 -3.95 27.26 -19.70
N GLU A 215 -4.80 28.29 -19.54
CA GLU A 215 -6.21 28.17 -19.20
C GLU A 215 -7.02 27.46 -20.31
N VAL A 216 -7.79 26.43 -19.94
CA VAL A 216 -8.87 25.89 -20.76
C VAL A 216 -10.19 26.04 -20.03
N SER A 217 -11.12 26.75 -20.66
CA SER A 217 -12.49 27.00 -20.21
C SER A 217 -13.34 25.73 -20.16
N ILE A 218 -14.07 25.53 -19.06
CA ILE A 218 -15.00 24.40 -18.86
C ILE A 218 -16.41 24.82 -19.29
N SER A 219 -17.03 24.07 -20.21
CA SER A 219 -18.47 24.11 -20.46
C SER A 219 -19.19 23.15 -19.51
N SER A 220 -20.23 23.66 -18.86
CA SER A 220 -21.11 22.93 -17.94
C SER A 220 -22.06 21.99 -18.69
N GLU A 221 -22.00 20.68 -18.39
CA GLU A 221 -23.13 19.79 -18.60
C GLU A 221 -23.51 19.06 -17.31
N ASN A 222 -24.81 19.15 -16.99
CA ASN A 222 -25.48 18.54 -15.86
C ASN A 222 -25.33 17.01 -15.86
N LYS A 223 -24.54 16.47 -14.92
CA LYS A 223 -24.60 15.04 -14.55
C LYS A 223 -25.37 14.87 -13.24
N ASN A 224 -26.30 13.91 -13.28
CA ASN A 224 -27.21 13.42 -12.24
C ASN A 224 -26.89 13.83 -10.79
N ILE A 225 -27.73 14.73 -10.25
CA ILE A 225 -27.77 15.14 -8.84
C ILE A 225 -27.99 13.93 -7.90
N ARG A 226 -28.53 12.82 -8.39
CA ARG A 226 -28.87 11.63 -7.58
C ARG A 226 -27.66 10.77 -7.18
N ASP A 227 -26.64 10.68 -8.04
CA ASP A 227 -25.42 9.92 -7.74
C ASP A 227 -24.48 10.70 -6.80
N TYR A 228 -24.45 12.03 -6.94
CA TYR A 228 -23.72 12.92 -6.05
C TYR A 228 -24.24 12.87 -4.61
N VAL A 229 -25.56 12.77 -4.40
CA VAL A 229 -26.14 12.63 -3.06
C VAL A 229 -25.73 11.30 -2.42
N GLY A 230 -25.71 10.21 -3.18
CA GLY A 230 -25.24 8.90 -2.71
C GLY A 230 -23.76 8.89 -2.32
N ILE A 231 -22.90 9.46 -3.17
CA ILE A 231 -21.46 9.61 -2.90
C ILE A 231 -21.21 10.52 -1.70
N PHE A 232 -21.95 11.63 -1.58
CA PHE A 232 -21.80 12.56 -0.46
C PHE A 232 -22.24 11.95 0.88
N ILE A 233 -23.32 11.16 0.89
CA ILE A 233 -23.73 10.38 2.06
C ILE A 233 -22.68 9.32 2.42
N PHE A 234 -22.11 8.63 1.42
CA PHE A 234 -21.07 7.63 1.65
C PHE A 234 -19.77 8.27 2.19
N CYS A 235 -19.35 9.41 1.63
CA CYS A 235 -18.19 10.18 2.09
C CYS A 235 -18.39 10.75 3.50
N THR A 236 -19.58 11.26 3.83
CA THR A 236 -19.86 11.79 5.18
C THR A 236 -19.90 10.69 6.23
N VAL A 237 -20.49 9.54 5.93
CA VAL A 237 -20.49 8.36 6.82
C VAL A 237 -19.08 7.81 7.01
N THR A 238 -18.29 7.69 5.94
CA THR A 238 -16.89 7.22 6.03
C THR A 238 -16.02 8.19 6.81
N ILE A 239 -16.14 9.50 6.60
CA ILE A 239 -15.45 10.53 7.41
C ILE A 239 -15.87 10.45 8.88
N GLY A 240 -17.16 10.26 9.17
CA GLY A 240 -17.67 10.07 10.53
C GLY A 240 -17.08 8.83 11.22
N ILE A 241 -16.97 7.71 10.49
CA ILE A 241 -16.35 6.46 10.98
C ILE A 241 -14.86 6.64 11.20
N ILE A 242 -14.15 7.36 10.31
CA ILE A 242 -12.73 7.70 10.48
C ILE A 242 -12.55 8.53 11.75
N ILE A 243 -13.30 9.62 11.90
CA ILE A 243 -13.24 10.51 13.07
C ILE A 243 -13.55 9.74 14.35
N TYR A 244 -14.61 8.92 14.35
CA TYR A 244 -14.98 8.09 15.50
C TYR A 244 -13.87 7.09 15.84
N THR A 245 -13.25 6.45 14.84
CA THR A 245 -12.21 5.46 15.08
C THR A 245 -10.94 6.12 15.60
N VAL A 246 -10.52 7.25 15.00
CA VAL A 246 -9.41 8.07 15.47
C VAL A 246 -9.65 8.53 16.91
N PHE A 247 -10.86 9.02 17.22
CA PHE A 247 -11.26 9.42 18.56
C PHE A 247 -11.21 8.25 19.56
N LYS A 248 -11.73 7.08 19.19
CA LYS A 248 -11.72 5.87 20.03
C LYS A 248 -10.30 5.36 20.30
N ILE A 249 -9.40 5.42 19.32
CA ILE A 249 -7.98 5.07 19.50
C ILE A 249 -7.32 6.05 20.48
N PHE A 250 -7.50 7.36 20.28
CA PHE A 250 -6.87 8.36 21.15
C PHE A 250 -7.43 8.42 22.57
N THR A 251 -8.62 7.87 22.81
CA THR A 251 -9.27 7.79 24.13
C THR A 251 -9.13 6.42 24.80
N ALA A 252 -8.54 5.42 24.11
CA ALA A 252 -8.34 4.08 24.66
C ALA A 252 -7.44 4.09 25.91
N PHE A 253 -6.46 4.99 26.00
CA PHE A 253 -5.56 5.11 27.15
C PHE A 253 -5.36 6.59 27.57
N PRO A 254 -5.27 6.89 28.89
CA PRO A 254 -5.09 8.26 29.38
C PRO A 254 -3.81 8.92 28.81
N LYS A 255 -3.76 10.26 28.83
CA LYS A 255 -2.55 11.00 28.44
C LYS A 255 -1.48 10.84 29.52
N THR A 256 -0.24 10.66 29.11
CA THR A 256 0.91 10.40 30.01
C THR A 256 1.89 11.59 30.09
N ASN A 257 1.64 12.64 29.30
CA ASN A 257 2.57 13.78 29.12
C ASN A 257 2.79 14.57 30.42
N ASN A 258 1.79 14.63 31.31
CA ASN A 258 1.86 15.40 32.55
C ASN A 258 2.24 14.55 33.78
N LEU A 259 2.60 13.29 33.58
CA LEU A 259 2.95 12.38 34.67
C LEU A 259 4.41 12.55 35.08
N THR A 260 4.74 12.23 36.33
CA THR A 260 6.13 12.09 36.80
C THR A 260 6.74 10.79 36.29
N ASP A 261 8.07 10.66 36.34
CA ASP A 261 8.76 9.40 36.03
C ASP A 261 8.29 8.26 36.94
N GLU A 262 8.04 8.55 38.22
CA GLU A 262 7.52 7.57 39.15
C GLU A 262 6.12 7.08 38.75
N GLN A 263 5.23 7.98 38.35
CA GLN A 263 3.90 7.63 37.86
C GLN A 263 3.97 6.80 36.57
N ARG A 264 4.84 7.17 35.62
CA ARG A 264 5.05 6.39 34.39
C ARG A 264 5.61 5.00 34.68
N ASN A 265 6.57 4.89 35.60
CA ASN A 265 7.13 3.61 36.04
C ASN A 265 6.10 2.74 36.76
N ARG A 266 5.17 3.33 37.54
CA ARG A 266 4.05 2.59 38.13
C ARG A 266 3.09 2.08 37.06
N ILE A 267 2.71 2.92 36.09
CA ILE A 267 1.89 2.49 34.95
C ILE A 267 2.56 1.34 34.20
N PHE A 268 3.85 1.46 33.91
CA PHE A 268 4.62 0.40 33.25
C PHE A 268 4.57 -0.92 34.02
N LYS A 269 4.80 -0.88 35.34
CA LYS A 269 4.71 -2.07 36.20
C LYS A 269 3.32 -2.70 36.21
N ILE A 270 2.26 -1.88 36.24
CA ILE A 270 0.88 -2.38 36.14
C ILE A 270 0.67 -3.05 34.78
N LEU A 271 1.09 -2.41 33.68
CA LEU A 271 0.96 -3.03 32.36
C LEU A 271 1.74 -4.36 32.29
N MET A 272 2.98 -4.43 32.78
CA MET A 272 3.75 -5.68 32.81
C MET A 272 3.09 -6.77 33.68
N LYS A 273 2.44 -6.40 34.78
CA LYS A 273 1.69 -7.33 35.65
C LYS A 273 0.54 -8.01 34.93
N TYR A 274 -0.05 -7.35 33.94
CA TYR A 274 -1.22 -7.83 33.18
C TYR A 274 -0.86 -8.50 31.85
N ASP A 275 0.41 -8.81 31.59
CA ASP A 275 0.82 -9.48 30.36
C ASP A 275 0.21 -10.90 30.26
N GLU A 276 -0.46 -11.17 29.13
CA GLU A 276 -1.05 -12.48 28.83
C GLU A 276 -0.23 -13.31 27.83
N HIS A 277 0.85 -12.75 27.27
CA HIS A 277 1.68 -13.41 26.25
C HIS A 277 0.90 -13.96 25.03
N LYS A 278 -0.10 -13.22 24.57
CA LYS A 278 -0.97 -13.54 23.42
C LYS A 278 -0.21 -13.44 22.10
N LYS A 279 0.36 -14.58 21.68
CA LYS A 279 1.12 -14.70 20.43
C LYS A 279 0.33 -14.30 19.20
N GLU A 280 -0.99 -14.51 19.20
CA GLU A 280 -1.86 -14.10 18.11
C GLU A 280 -1.87 -12.58 17.88
N LEU A 281 -1.42 -11.78 18.85
CA LEU A 281 -1.30 -10.33 18.72
C LEU A 281 0.05 -9.89 18.15
N PHE A 282 1.05 -10.76 18.05
CA PHE A 282 2.43 -10.40 17.65
C PHE A 282 2.66 -10.29 16.14
N SER A 283 1.70 -10.71 15.32
CA SER A 283 1.74 -10.51 13.87
C SER A 283 0.80 -9.40 13.41
N ALA A 284 1.12 -8.72 12.32
CA ALA A 284 0.19 -7.89 11.56
C ALA A 284 0.32 -8.23 10.09
N TYR A 285 -0.77 -8.10 9.34
CA TYR A 285 -0.84 -8.44 7.92
C TYR A 285 -1.81 -7.49 7.24
N ARG A 286 -1.39 -6.89 6.13
CA ARG A 286 -2.24 -6.06 5.27
C ARG A 286 -2.07 -6.50 3.83
N LEU A 287 -3.19 -6.73 3.15
CA LEU A 287 -3.28 -6.95 1.71
C LEU A 287 -4.19 -5.87 1.13
N ASN A 288 -3.67 -5.02 0.25
CA ASN A 288 -4.42 -3.93 -0.37
C ASN A 288 -5.16 -3.05 0.66
N GLY A 289 -4.51 -2.75 1.79
CA GLY A 289 -5.07 -1.97 2.90
C GLY A 289 -6.02 -2.73 3.84
N VAL A 290 -6.43 -3.94 3.49
CA VAL A 290 -7.34 -4.79 4.29
C VAL A 290 -6.55 -5.77 5.15
N GLY A 291 -6.96 -6.00 6.39
CA GLY A 291 -6.30 -6.96 7.28
C GLY A 291 -6.07 -6.41 8.68
N THR A 292 -5.07 -6.92 9.40
CA THR A 292 -4.74 -6.49 10.75
C THR A 292 -3.51 -5.58 10.78
N GLY A 293 -3.56 -4.51 11.56
CA GLY A 293 -2.45 -3.57 11.71
C GLY A 293 -2.26 -3.11 13.16
N TYR A 294 -1.08 -2.56 13.43
CA TYR A 294 -0.78 -1.91 14.70
C TYR A 294 -1.03 -0.42 14.62
N TYR A 295 -1.82 0.08 15.56
CA TYR A 295 -2.20 1.48 15.65
C TYR A 295 -1.76 2.02 17.00
N ARG A 296 -0.89 3.04 16.98
CA ARG A 296 -0.34 3.61 18.21
C ARG A 296 -1.46 4.30 18.99
N VAL A 297 -1.66 3.85 20.22
CA VAL A 297 -2.64 4.43 21.16
C VAL A 297 -1.97 5.53 21.97
N ARG A 298 -0.83 5.20 22.59
CA ARG A 298 -0.04 6.07 23.46
C ARG A 298 1.43 5.70 23.44
N SER A 299 2.23 6.60 23.97
CA SER A 299 3.61 6.35 24.34
C SER A 299 3.91 6.99 25.70
N MET A 300 4.90 6.47 26.40
CA MET A 300 5.42 7.07 27.63
C MET A 300 6.92 6.78 27.76
N ILE A 301 7.64 7.62 28.52
CA ILE A 301 9.04 7.37 28.82
C ILE A 301 9.12 6.57 30.13
N VAL A 302 9.84 5.45 30.11
CA VAL A 302 10.10 4.55 31.23
C VAL A 302 11.61 4.34 31.24
N ASP A 303 12.27 4.70 32.34
CA ASP A 303 13.73 4.56 32.49
C ASP A 303 14.54 5.12 31.30
N ASN A 304 14.19 6.34 30.85
CA ASN A 304 14.75 7.04 29.69
C ASN A 304 14.51 6.38 28.31
N GLU A 305 13.75 5.29 28.25
CA GLU A 305 13.36 4.65 27.00
C GLU A 305 11.88 4.91 26.69
N LYS A 306 11.57 5.10 25.41
CA LYS A 306 10.20 5.32 24.97
C LYS A 306 9.50 3.99 24.77
N VAL A 307 8.39 3.80 25.46
CA VAL A 307 7.55 2.61 25.38
C VAL A 307 6.22 2.99 24.74
N TYR A 308 5.71 2.09 23.91
CA TYR A 308 4.49 2.26 23.13
C TYR A 308 3.40 1.32 23.58
N ILE A 309 2.17 1.82 23.52
CA ILE A 309 0.96 1.01 23.58
C ILE A 309 0.36 1.02 22.18
N TYR A 310 0.34 -0.14 21.53
CA TYR A 310 -0.32 -0.35 20.24
C TYR A 310 -1.63 -1.10 20.43
N ALA A 311 -2.66 -0.72 19.69
CA ALA A 311 -3.84 -1.53 19.48
C ALA A 311 -3.64 -2.34 18.20
N LYS A 312 -3.85 -3.67 18.27
CA LYS A 312 -4.00 -4.49 17.06
C LYS A 312 -5.45 -4.37 16.60
N MET A 313 -5.67 -3.86 15.40
CA MET A 313 -7.03 -3.63 14.88
C MET A 313 -7.19 -4.22 13.49
N PHE A 314 -8.40 -4.65 13.18
CA PHE A 314 -8.78 -5.05 11.83
C PHE A 314 -9.14 -3.82 10.99
N SER A 315 -8.87 -3.88 9.70
CA SER A 315 -9.02 -2.81 8.72
C SER A 315 -9.85 -3.38 7.56
N ILE A 316 -11.03 -2.80 7.30
CA ILE A 316 -11.93 -3.27 6.22
C ILE A 316 -11.63 -2.57 4.89
N LEU A 317 -10.82 -1.51 4.93
CA LEU A 317 -10.25 -0.73 3.82
C LEU A 317 -8.89 -0.19 4.35
N TYR A 318 -8.19 0.71 3.66
CA TYR A 318 -7.01 1.44 4.19
C TYR A 318 -7.24 2.21 5.52
N ILE A 319 -8.43 2.09 6.12
CA ILE A 319 -8.88 2.69 7.36
C ILE A 319 -9.14 1.57 8.40
N PRO A 320 -8.56 1.66 9.61
CA PRO A 320 -8.89 0.73 10.69
C PRO A 320 -10.39 0.77 10.97
N THR A 321 -11.02 -0.38 11.12
CA THR A 321 -12.35 -0.45 11.73
C THR A 321 -12.18 -0.57 13.25
N PRO A 322 -13.16 -0.12 14.05
CA PRO A 322 -13.03 -0.05 15.52
C PRO A 322 -12.99 -1.42 16.23
N ILE A 323 -12.81 -2.52 15.48
CA ILE A 323 -12.63 -3.86 16.00
C ILE A 323 -11.17 -3.98 16.47
N THR A 324 -10.94 -3.65 17.73
CA THR A 324 -9.68 -3.91 18.42
C THR A 324 -9.62 -5.38 18.80
N LEU A 325 -8.55 -6.07 18.41
CA LEU A 325 -8.29 -7.46 18.74
C LEU A 325 -7.53 -7.60 20.07
N GLY A 326 -6.74 -6.59 20.43
CA GLY A 326 -5.99 -6.52 21.67
C GLY A 326 -4.97 -5.39 21.65
N TYR A 327 -4.11 -5.35 22.65
CA TYR A 327 -3.08 -4.32 22.83
C TYR A 327 -1.71 -4.95 23.03
N LEU A 328 -0.67 -4.21 22.64
CA LEU A 328 0.73 -4.55 22.87
C LEU A 328 1.42 -3.42 23.60
N LEU A 329 2.25 -3.76 24.58
CA LEU A 329 3.27 -2.88 25.13
C LEU A 329 4.59 -3.26 24.46
N CYS A 330 5.29 -2.31 23.85
CA CYS A 330 6.54 -2.59 23.16
C CYS A 330 7.46 -1.38 23.09
N TYR A 331 8.75 -1.62 22.89
CA TYR A 331 9.69 -0.54 22.53
C TYR A 331 9.54 -0.14 21.06
N ASN A 332 9.28 -1.13 20.22
CA ASN A 332 8.94 -0.99 18.80
C ASN A 332 8.25 -2.29 18.34
N LYS A 333 7.87 -2.39 17.06
CA LYS A 333 7.13 -3.55 16.54
C LYS A 333 7.91 -4.88 16.66
N ASP A 334 9.24 -4.82 16.72
CA ASP A 334 10.11 -6.00 16.79
C ASP A 334 10.51 -6.37 18.24
N ARG A 335 10.22 -5.48 19.20
CA ARG A 335 10.56 -5.64 20.63
C ARG A 335 9.31 -5.51 21.49
N ILE A 336 8.47 -6.55 21.45
CA ILE A 336 7.24 -6.65 22.25
C ILE A 336 7.58 -7.04 23.68
N LEU A 337 7.04 -6.30 24.64
CA LEU A 337 7.23 -6.50 26.07
C LEU A 337 6.07 -7.25 26.71
N ALA A 338 4.84 -6.86 26.35
CA ALA A 338 3.63 -7.46 26.88
C ALA A 338 2.47 -7.37 25.88
N SER A 339 1.45 -8.19 26.11
CA SER A 339 0.24 -8.26 25.28
C SER A 339 -1.00 -8.53 26.08
N PHE A 340 -2.11 -7.94 25.61
CA PHE A 340 -3.35 -7.86 26.36
C PHE A 340 -4.54 -8.10 25.45
N SER A 341 -5.47 -8.93 25.90
CA SER A 341 -6.83 -8.94 25.40
C SER A 341 -7.51 -7.60 25.75
N ASN A 342 -8.64 -7.32 25.08
CA ASN A 342 -9.42 -6.13 25.39
C ASN A 342 -9.92 -6.10 26.85
N ALA A 343 -10.27 -7.26 27.41
CA ALA A 343 -10.77 -7.36 28.77
C ALA A 343 -9.66 -7.05 29.78
N THR A 344 -8.51 -7.70 29.59
CA THR A 344 -7.33 -7.57 30.46
C THR A 344 -6.75 -6.17 30.39
N PHE A 345 -6.68 -5.57 29.20
CA PHE A 345 -6.27 -4.17 29.05
C PHE A 345 -7.23 -3.20 29.75
N LYS A 346 -8.53 -3.49 29.77
CA LYS A 346 -9.53 -2.68 30.49
C LYS A 346 -9.35 -2.77 32.00
N GLU A 347 -9.02 -3.95 32.53
CA GLU A 347 -8.68 -4.14 33.95
C GLU A 347 -7.40 -3.41 34.32
N ALA A 348 -6.33 -3.56 33.52
CA ALA A 348 -5.08 -2.83 33.73
C ALA A 348 -5.31 -1.31 33.72
N LYS A 349 -6.11 -0.81 32.76
CA LYS A 349 -6.49 0.61 32.69
C LYS A 349 -7.23 1.07 33.94
N LYS A 350 -8.17 0.26 34.46
CA LYS A 350 -8.90 0.57 35.68
C LYS A 350 -7.96 0.66 36.89
N GLU A 351 -7.03 -0.30 37.04
CA GLU A 351 -6.01 -0.24 38.11
C GLU A 351 -5.10 0.98 37.94
N ILE A 352 -4.71 1.34 36.72
CA ILE A 352 -3.95 2.56 36.43
C ILE A 352 -4.74 3.81 36.85
N GLU A 353 -6.01 3.91 36.49
CA GLU A 353 -6.86 5.04 36.88
C GLU A 353 -6.97 5.13 38.41
N GLU A 354 -7.19 4.02 39.10
CA GLU A 354 -7.31 3.97 40.57
C GLU A 354 -5.99 4.20 41.32
N SER A 355 -4.84 3.84 40.73
CA SER A 355 -3.52 3.94 41.38
C SER A 355 -2.73 5.19 41.00
N THR A 356 -3.08 5.85 39.89
CA THR A 356 -2.33 7.00 39.35
C THR A 356 -3.09 8.33 39.47
N LEU A 357 -4.43 8.31 39.63
CA LEU A 357 -5.26 9.52 39.86
C LEU A 357 -5.53 9.82 41.35
N TYR A 358 -5.02 9.02 42.28
CA TYR A 358 -5.07 9.27 43.73
C TYR A 358 -3.72 9.71 44.31
N LEU A 359 -3.08 10.70 43.68
CA LEU A 359 -2.01 11.51 44.27
C LEU A 359 -2.13 12.96 43.79
#